data_AF-A0A915EQE3-F1
#
_entry.id   AF-A0A915EQE3-F1
#
_cell.length_a   1.000
_cell.length_b   1.000
_cell.length_c   1.000
_cell.angle_alpha   90.00
_cell.angle_beta   90.00
_cell.angle_gamma   90.00
#
_symmetry.space_group_name_H-M   'P 1'
#
loop_
_entity.id
_entity.type
_entity.pdbx_description
1 polymer ?
#
loop_
_entity_poly.entity_id
_entity_poly.type
_entity_poly.pdbx_seq_one_letter_code
_entity_poly.pdbx_strand_id
1 'polypeptide(L)'
;MGRKGEQETNENIMTFFPAIEKQDRERGKLQKSEIPHNVYIYAEPWTPVSGLLTEALKLKRKNIEKALRRRSRLCMPEYISI
;
A
#
# COMPACT_ATOMS: atom_id res chain seq x y z
N MET A 1 -14.86 -5.85 24.22
CA MET A 1 -14.55 -4.40 24.09
C MET A 1 -13.91 -4.16 22.74
N GLY A 2 -14.64 -3.55 21.79
CA GLY A 2 -14.19 -3.36 20.41
C GLY A 2 -13.13 -2.27 20.29
N ARG A 3 -12.08 -2.56 19.51
CA ARG A 3 -10.95 -1.66 19.21
C ARG A 3 -11.44 -0.46 18.39
N LYS A 4 -11.87 0.62 19.05
CA LYS A 4 -12.31 1.85 18.38
C LYS A 4 -11.19 2.56 17.60
N GLY A 5 -9.92 2.36 17.99
CA GLY A 5 -8.77 3.02 17.32
C GLY A 5 -8.39 2.43 15.96
N GLU A 6 -8.78 1.20 15.64
CA GLU A 6 -8.51 0.60 14.33
C GLU A 6 -9.50 1.08 13.27
N GLN A 7 -10.73 1.45 13.62
CA GLN A 7 -11.76 1.83 12.64
C GLN A 7 -11.55 3.24 12.09
N GLU A 8 -11.28 4.20 12.99
CA GLU A 8 -11.18 5.63 12.71
C GLU A 8 -10.02 6.01 11.78
N THR A 9 -8.93 5.22 11.80
CA THR A 9 -7.78 5.42 10.89
C THR A 9 -8.08 4.99 9.46
N ASN A 10 -8.98 4.02 9.25
CA ASN A 10 -9.32 3.53 7.91
C ASN A 10 -10.22 4.52 7.15
N GLU A 11 -11.13 5.18 7.87
CA GLU A 11 -12.12 6.11 7.33
C GLU A 11 -11.43 7.37 6.77
N ASN A 12 -10.44 7.87 7.50
CA ASN A 12 -9.62 9.01 7.10
C ASN A 12 -8.64 8.68 5.94
N ILE A 13 -8.23 7.42 5.78
CA ILE A 13 -7.37 7.01 4.65
C ILE A 13 -8.18 6.79 3.38
N MET A 14 -9.36 6.16 3.47
CA MET A 14 -10.23 5.93 2.31
C MET A 14 -10.77 7.24 1.70
N THR A 15 -10.89 8.29 2.51
CA THR A 15 -11.23 9.65 2.05
C THR A 15 -10.05 10.40 1.42
N PHE A 16 -8.80 10.01 1.70
CA PHE A 16 -7.59 10.68 1.21
C PHE A 16 -7.21 10.30 -0.23
N PHE A 17 -7.44 9.05 -0.63
CA PHE A 17 -7.05 8.55 -1.95
C PHE A 17 -7.81 9.17 -3.14
N PRO A 18 -9.13 9.42 -3.07
CA PRO A 18 -9.88 10.08 -4.15
C PRO A 18 -9.34 11.48 -4.49
N ALA A 19 -8.81 12.20 -3.49
CA ALA A 19 -8.22 13.52 -3.70
C ALA A 19 -6.89 13.45 -4.46
N ILE A 20 -6.06 12.44 -4.17
CA ILE A 20 -4.78 12.20 -4.88
C ILE A 20 -5.05 11.78 -6.32
N GLU A 21 -6.01 10.88 -6.58
CA GLU A 21 -6.35 10.45 -7.94
C GLU A 21 -6.73 11.63 -8.84
N LYS A 22 -7.55 12.55 -8.33
CA LYS A 22 -7.96 13.74 -9.08
C LYS A 22 -6.76 14.64 -9.38
N GLN A 23 -5.91 14.91 -8.38
CA GLN A 23 -4.77 15.80 -8.53
C GLN A 23 -3.70 15.22 -9.46
N ASP A 24 -3.38 13.93 -9.34
CA ASP A 24 -2.36 13.28 -10.16
C ASP A 24 -2.83 13.01 -11.58
N ARG A 25 -4.15 12.87 -11.83
CA ARG A 25 -4.68 12.83 -13.20
C ARG A 25 -4.64 14.20 -13.87
N GLU A 26 -4.87 15.27 -13.11
CA GLU A 26 -4.90 16.64 -13.62
C GLU A 26 -3.49 17.21 -13.80
N ARG A 27 -2.52 16.81 -12.96
CA ARG A 27 -1.13 17.32 -12.97
C ARG A 27 -0.10 16.32 -13.49
N GLY A 28 -0.36 15.02 -13.33
CA GLY A 28 0.49 13.93 -13.75
C GLY A 28 -0.07 13.22 -14.98
N LYS A 29 0.80 12.85 -15.91
CA LYS A 29 0.43 12.14 -17.15
C LYS A 29 0.15 10.65 -16.91
N LEU A 30 -0.29 10.29 -15.70
CA LEU A 30 -0.47 8.91 -15.26
C LEU A 30 -1.73 8.31 -15.89
N GLN A 31 -1.61 7.08 -16.37
CA GLN A 31 -2.73 6.29 -16.86
C GLN A 31 -3.50 5.67 -15.69
N LYS A 32 -4.78 5.36 -15.90
CA LYS A 32 -5.63 4.73 -14.86
C LYS A 32 -5.05 3.42 -14.30
N SER A 33 -4.31 2.67 -15.12
CA SER A 33 -3.65 1.42 -14.72
C SER A 33 -2.45 1.63 -13.79
N GLU A 34 -1.90 2.83 -13.73
CA GLU A 34 -0.75 3.17 -12.87
C GLU A 34 -1.21 3.60 -11.47
N ILE A 35 -2.50 3.89 -11.29
CA ILE A 35 -3.07 4.33 -10.02
C ILE A 35 -3.50 3.09 -9.21
N PRO A 36 -2.97 2.89 -7.98
CA PRO A 36 -3.34 1.76 -7.15
C PRO A 36 -4.80 1.89 -6.69
N HIS A 37 -5.60 0.86 -6.95
CA HIS A 37 -7.03 0.88 -6.60
C HIS A 37 -7.27 0.56 -5.11
N ASN A 38 -6.41 -0.27 -4.52
CA ASN A 38 -6.43 -0.59 -3.09
C ASN A 38 -5.03 -0.48 -2.52
N VAL A 39 -4.92 0.05 -1.30
CA VAL A 39 -3.65 0.14 -0.55
C VAL A 39 -3.79 -0.60 0.76
N TYR A 40 -2.78 -1.41 1.09
CA TYR A 40 -2.70 -2.08 2.38
C TYR A 40 -1.81 -1.27 3.33
N ILE A 41 -2.38 -0.88 4.47
CA ILE A 41 -1.63 -0.20 5.52
C ILE A 41 -0.96 -1.25 6.39
N TYR A 42 0.37 -1.16 6.45
CA TYR A 42 1.19 -2.03 7.27
C TYR A 42 1.53 -1.32 8.57
N ALA A 43 1.14 -1.93 9.69
CA ALA A 43 1.26 -1.30 11.01
C ALA A 43 2.73 -1.20 11.48
N GLU A 44 3.57 -2.16 11.11
CA GLU A 44 4.97 -2.18 11.54
C GLU A 44 5.86 -1.33 10.63
N PRO A 45 6.80 -0.54 11.17
CA PRO A 45 7.70 0.25 10.34
C PRO A 45 8.64 -0.64 9.51
N TRP A 46 8.95 -0.21 8.29
CA TRP A 46 9.95 -0.89 7.47
C TRP A 46 11.34 -0.44 7.90
N THR A 47 12.20 -1.39 8.27
CA THR A 47 13.57 -1.12 8.75
C THR A 47 14.58 -2.00 8.00
N PRO A 48 15.88 -1.62 7.99
CA PRO A 48 16.91 -2.51 7.45
C PRO A 48 16.99 -3.84 8.20
N VAL A 49 16.77 -3.80 9.52
CA VAL A 49 16.80 -4.97 10.43
C VAL A 49 15.65 -5.93 10.14
N SER A 50 14.45 -5.44 9.80
CA SER A 50 13.35 -6.31 9.38
C SER A 50 13.57 -6.92 7.98
N GLY A 51 14.65 -6.55 7.29
CA GLY A 51 15.00 -7.09 5.98
C GLY A 51 14.14 -6.57 4.82
N LEU A 52 13.23 -5.62 5.07
CA LEU A 52 12.39 -4.98 4.06
C LEU A 52 13.10 -3.84 3.33
N LEU A 53 14.09 -3.22 3.98
CA LEU A 53 14.93 -2.16 3.41
C LEU A 53 16.39 -2.60 3.26
N THR A 54 17.10 -1.88 2.42
CA THR A 54 18.58 -1.81 2.45
C THR A 54 19.02 -0.86 3.57
N GLU A 55 20.30 -0.90 3.95
CA GLU A 55 20.86 0.05 4.92
C GLU A 55 20.76 1.50 4.44
N ALA A 56 20.76 1.72 3.11
CA ALA A 56 20.51 3.01 2.48
C ALA A 56 19.00 3.34 2.35
N LEU A 57 18.12 2.68 3.11
CA LEU A 57 16.67 2.88 3.14
C LEU A 57 15.94 2.69 1.80
N LYS A 58 16.56 2.02 0.82
CA LYS A 58 15.90 1.61 -0.43
C LYS A 58 15.06 0.34 -0.22
N LEU A 59 13.94 0.23 -0.92
CA LEU A 59 13.01 -0.91 -0.84
C LEU A 59 13.61 -2.20 -1.41
N LYS A 60 13.52 -3.30 -0.65
CA LYS A 60 13.81 -4.65 -1.15
C LYS A 60 12.53 -5.30 -1.69
N ARG A 61 12.20 -5.00 -2.96
CA ARG A 61 10.92 -5.39 -3.61
C ARG A 61 10.55 -6.87 -3.43
N LYS A 62 11.49 -7.80 -3.69
CA LYS A 62 11.25 -9.25 -3.56
C LYS A 62 10.92 -9.66 -2.12
N ASN A 63 11.55 -9.03 -1.13
CA ASN A 63 11.32 -9.33 0.28
C ASN A 63 9.95 -8.81 0.74
N ILE A 64 9.61 -7.58 0.34
CA ILE A 64 8.30 -6.98 0.61
C ILE A 64 7.20 -7.81 -0.04
N GLU A 65 7.37 -8.18 -1.31
CA GLU A 65 6.42 -9.03 -2.02
C GLU A 65 6.23 -10.35 -1.28
N LYS A 66 7.30 -11.05 -0.88
CA LYS A 66 7.20 -12.30 -0.13
C LYS A 66 6.52 -12.13 1.23
N ALA A 67 6.86 -11.09 1.97
CA ALA A 67 6.31 -10.80 3.31
C ALA A 67 4.81 -10.44 3.25
N LEU A 68 4.41 -9.66 2.24
CA LEU A 68 3.06 -9.16 2.10
C LEU A 68 2.21 -9.97 1.10
N ARG A 69 2.76 -10.96 0.40
CA ARG A 69 2.10 -11.75 -0.66
C ARG A 69 0.74 -12.29 -0.23
N ARG A 70 0.68 -12.83 0.99
CA ARG A 70 -0.54 -13.42 1.53
C ARG A 70 -1.61 -12.35 1.75
N ARG A 71 -1.21 -11.15 2.18
CA ARG A 71 -2.13 -10.06 2.46
C ARG A 71 -2.54 -9.31 1.19
N SER A 72 -1.62 -9.12 0.25
CA SER A 72 -1.93 -8.53 -1.06
C SER A 72 -2.90 -9.41 -1.86
N ARG A 73 -2.76 -10.74 -1.81
CA ARG A 73 -3.72 -11.68 -2.45
C ARG A 73 -5.13 -11.61 -1.88
N LEU A 74 -5.29 -11.28 -0.59
CA LEU A 74 -6.62 -11.07 0.00
C LEU A 74 -7.27 -9.79 -0.51
N CYS A 75 -6.47 -8.83 -0.99
CA CYS A 75 -6.92 -7.53 -1.48
C CYS A 75 -7.01 -7.46 -3.01
N MET A 76 -6.28 -8.34 -3.72
CA MET A 76 -6.25 -8.47 -5.18
C MET A 76 -6.08 -9.95 -5.59
N PRO A 77 -7.16 -10.75 -5.57
CA PRO A 77 -7.09 -12.18 -5.89
C PRO A 77 -6.80 -12.47 -7.36
N GLU A 78 -7.11 -11.54 -8.28
CA GLU A 78 -7.02 -11.79 -9.73
C GLU A 78 -5.79 -11.17 -10.42
N TYR A 79 -4.98 -10.37 -9.72
CA TYR A 79 -3.93 -9.55 -10.36
C TYR A 79 -2.50 -10.04 -10.08
N ILE A 80 -2.27 -11.35 -10.16
CA ILE A 80 -0.89 -11.91 -10.17
C ILE A 80 -0.80 -12.97 -11.26
N SER A 81 -0.65 -12.50 -12.49
CA SER A 81 -0.14 -13.25 -13.64
C SER A 81 0.50 -12.24 -14.60
N ILE A 82 1.78 -11.95 -14.37
CA ILE A 82 2.71 -11.49 -15.42
C ILE A 82 3.92 -12.41 -15.32
#